data_AF-A0A4P1QVB0-F1
#
_entry.id   AF-A0A4P1QVB0-F1
#
_cell.length_a   1.000
_cell.length_b   1.000
_cell.length_c   1.000
_cell.angle_alpha   90.00
_cell.angle_beta   90.00
_cell.angle_gamma   90.00
#
_symmetry.space_group_name_H-M   'P 1'
#
loop_
_entity.id
_entity.type
_entity.pdbx_description
1 polymer ?
#
loop_
_entity_poly.entity_id
_entity_poly.type
_entity_poly.pdbx_seq_one_letter_code
_entity_poly.pdbx_strand_id
1 'polypeptide(L)'
;MWGLAGIMLNHVMAETADKALDKTDQLLEAAGARPSQGLISCVSKYFTILDNDIPKAKAAFEIEDPKGAEDVANAAVIDASTCETGYPGHLTQENINMRYAAANTAAIFKLLRSR
;
A
#
# COMPACT_ATOMS: atom_id res chain seq x y z
N MET A 1 5.76 4.68 20.64
CA MET A 1 5.78 4.02 19.32
C MET A 1 4.42 4.07 18.63
N TRP A 2 3.28 4.00 19.35
CA TRP A 2 1.94 4.19 18.77
C TRP A 2 1.79 5.47 17.95
N GLY A 3 2.29 6.62 18.42
CA GLY A 3 2.27 7.86 17.62
C GLY A 3 3.02 7.74 16.28
N LEU A 4 4.18 7.07 16.25
CA LEU A 4 4.92 6.81 15.01
C LEU A 4 4.16 5.84 14.10
N ALA A 5 3.55 4.79 14.67
CA ALA A 5 2.72 3.85 13.92
C ALA A 5 1.53 4.56 13.24
N GLY A 6 0.87 5.47 13.96
CA GLY A 6 -0.20 6.31 13.44
C GLY A 6 0.27 7.21 12.30
N ILE A 7 1.43 7.87 12.42
CA ILE A 7 1.98 8.70 11.33
C ILE A 7 2.31 7.84 10.09
N MET A 8 2.97 6.70 10.30
CA MET A 8 3.35 5.80 9.21
C MET A 8 2.13 5.27 8.47
N LEU A 9 1.08 4.87 9.19
CA LEU A 9 -0.15 4.36 8.60
C LEU A 9 -1.01 5.47 7.97
N ASN A 10 -1.35 6.51 8.74
CA ASN A 10 -2.36 7.48 8.36
C ASN A 10 -1.88 8.50 7.32
N HIS A 11 -0.56 8.65 7.19
CA HIS A 11 0.03 9.65 6.30
C HIS A 11 1.01 8.99 5.33
N VAL A 12 2.10 8.40 5.80
CA VAL A 12 3.17 7.92 4.90
C VAL A 12 2.65 6.82 3.96
N MET A 13 2.00 5.80 4.50
CA MET A 13 1.48 4.67 3.73
C MET A 13 0.31 5.10 2.84
N ALA A 14 -0.61 5.93 3.36
CA ALA A 14 -1.75 6.43 2.59
C ALA A 14 -1.34 7.32 1.41
N GLU A 15 -0.50 8.34 1.64
CA GLU A 15 -0.05 9.22 0.56
C GLU A 15 0.80 8.50 -0.47
N THR A 16 1.56 7.48 -0.06
CA THR A 16 2.35 6.69 -1.01
C THR A 16 1.45 5.84 -1.91
N ALA A 17 0.36 5.29 -1.37
CA ALA A 17 -0.62 4.56 -2.16
C ALA A 17 -1.39 5.48 -3.10
N ASP A 18 -1.83 6.65 -2.65
CA ASP A 18 -2.50 7.67 -3.48
C ASP A 18 -1.61 8.08 -4.67
N LYS A 19 -0.34 8.44 -4.41
CA LYS A 19 0.59 8.82 -5.48
C LYS A 19 0.80 7.73 -6.52
N ALA A 20 0.81 6.48 -6.09
CA ALA A 20 0.94 5.35 -6.99
C ALA A 20 -0.35 5.13 -7.80
N LEU A 21 -1.53 5.29 -7.19
CA LEU A 21 -2.82 5.26 -7.88
C LEU A 21 -2.90 6.37 -8.93
N ASP A 22 -2.58 7.62 -8.56
CA ASP A 22 -2.51 8.76 -9.49
C ASP A 22 -1.61 8.46 -10.69
N LYS A 23 -0.47 7.82 -10.45
CA LYS A 23 0.44 7.42 -11.52
C LYS A 23 -0.18 6.35 -12.42
N THR A 24 -0.89 5.38 -11.84
CA THR A 24 -1.59 4.36 -12.62
C THR A 24 -2.72 4.94 -13.46
N ASP A 25 -3.43 5.95 -12.95
CA ASP A 25 -4.50 6.65 -13.67
C ASP A 25 -3.93 7.44 -14.86
N GLN A 26 -2.81 8.14 -14.69
CA GLN A 26 -2.10 8.79 -15.80
C GLN A 26 -1.68 7.79 -16.89
N LEU A 27 -1.23 6.59 -16.49
CA LEU A 27 -0.87 5.52 -17.43
C LEU A 27 -2.10 4.95 -18.13
N LEU A 28 -3.24 4.84 -17.45
CA LEU A 28 -4.50 4.40 -18.04
C LEU A 28 -4.98 5.38 -19.10
N GLU A 29 -4.96 6.68 -18.78
CA GLU A 29 -5.30 7.74 -19.73
C GLU A 29 -4.40 7.71 -20.97
N ALA A 30 -3.08 7.55 -20.76
CA ALA A 30 -2.11 7.47 -21.85
C ALA A 30 -2.29 6.21 -22.72
N ALA A 31 -2.74 5.10 -22.14
CA ALA A 31 -3.02 3.86 -22.88
C ALA A 31 -4.33 3.93 -23.70
N GLY A 32 -5.23 4.87 -23.37
CA GLY A 32 -6.49 5.07 -24.07
C GLY A 32 -7.41 3.85 -24.03
N ALA A 33 -7.93 3.43 -25.18
CA ALA A 33 -8.96 2.38 -25.25
C ALA A 33 -8.46 0.94 -25.01
N ARG A 34 -7.14 0.71 -24.88
CA ARG A 34 -6.57 -0.63 -24.75
C ARG A 34 -5.44 -0.67 -23.70
N PRO A 35 -5.76 -0.43 -22.41
CA PRO A 35 -4.79 -0.62 -21.34
C PRO A 35 -4.38 -2.09 -21.23
N SER A 36 -3.13 -2.32 -20.79
CA SER A 36 -2.65 -3.67 -20.55
C SER A 36 -3.33 -4.28 -19.33
N GLN A 37 -3.51 -5.61 -19.33
CA GLN A 37 -4.07 -6.30 -18.16
C GLN A 37 -3.21 -6.10 -16.89
N GLY A 38 -1.89 -5.94 -17.07
CA GLY A 38 -0.97 -5.63 -15.97
C GLY A 38 -1.27 -4.27 -15.34
N LEU A 39 -1.52 -3.24 -16.15
CA LEU A 39 -1.88 -1.91 -15.67
C LEU A 39 -3.23 -1.91 -14.94
N ILE A 40 -4.25 -2.58 -15.50
CA ILE A 40 -5.56 -2.74 -14.84
C ILE A 40 -5.41 -3.44 -13.48
N SER A 41 -4.55 -4.46 -13.42
CA SER A 41 -4.24 -5.16 -12.17
C SER A 41 -3.60 -4.23 -11.14
N CYS A 42 -2.60 -3.43 -11.54
CA CYS A 42 -1.97 -2.44 -10.68
C CYS A 42 -2.97 -1.44 -10.09
N VAL A 43 -3.88 -0.90 -10.92
CA VAL A 43 -4.94 0.00 -10.47
C VAL A 43 -5.81 -0.66 -9.41
N SER A 44 -6.28 -1.89 -9.68
CA SER A 44 -7.08 -2.65 -8.71
C SER A 44 -6.34 -2.91 -7.40
N LYS A 45 -5.01 -3.12 -7.45
CA LYS A 45 -4.17 -3.32 -6.27
C LYS A 45 -4.04 -2.05 -5.43
N TYR A 46 -3.78 -0.91 -6.05
CA TYR A 46 -3.71 0.36 -5.32
C TYR A 46 -5.07 0.81 -4.78
N PHE A 47 -6.17 0.57 -5.50
CA PHE A 47 -7.53 0.71 -4.94
C PHE A 47 -7.74 -0.20 -3.72
N THR A 48 -7.29 -1.45 -3.77
CA THR A 48 -7.40 -2.36 -2.61
C THR A 48 -6.63 -1.83 -1.40
N ILE A 49 -5.42 -1.29 -1.63
CA ILE A 49 -4.62 -0.71 -0.55
C ILE A 49 -5.35 0.47 0.11
N LEU A 50 -5.92 1.38 -0.69
CA LEU A 50 -6.56 2.60 -0.21
C LEU A 50 -7.94 2.36 0.41
N ASP A 51 -8.79 1.57 -0.24
CA ASP A 51 -10.20 1.41 0.15
C ASP A 51 -10.42 0.25 1.13
N ASN A 52 -9.45 -0.65 1.25
CA ASN A 52 -9.58 -1.82 2.11
C ASN A 52 -8.45 -1.92 3.14
N ASP A 53 -7.19 -1.97 2.72
CA ASP A 53 -6.10 -2.27 3.64
C ASP A 53 -5.84 -1.13 4.63
N ILE A 54 -5.73 0.12 4.16
CA ILE A 54 -5.54 1.26 5.05
C ILE A 54 -6.71 1.41 6.04
N PRO A 55 -7.99 1.36 5.63
CA PRO A 55 -9.13 1.38 6.55
C PRO A 55 -9.10 0.23 7.57
N LYS A 56 -8.76 -1.00 7.17
CA LYS A 56 -8.64 -2.13 8.09
C LYS A 56 -7.49 -1.96 9.08
N ALA A 57 -6.32 -1.51 8.62
CA ALA A 57 -5.19 -1.22 9.48
C ALA A 57 -5.50 -0.08 10.46
N LYS A 58 -6.26 0.94 10.03
CA LYS A 58 -6.75 2.01 10.90
C LYS A 58 -7.70 1.47 11.96
N ALA A 59 -8.67 0.64 11.59
CA ALA A 59 -9.58 0.01 12.55
C ALA A 59 -8.83 -0.84 13.58
N ALA A 60 -7.82 -1.62 13.15
CA ALA A 60 -6.96 -2.38 14.05
C ALA A 60 -6.13 -1.47 14.97
N PHE A 61 -5.59 -0.35 14.44
CA PHE A 61 -4.87 0.65 15.22
C PHE A 61 -5.74 1.28 16.32
N GLU A 62 -6.99 1.64 16.02
CA GLU A 62 -7.91 2.28 16.97
C GLU A 62 -8.29 1.36 18.16
N ILE A 63 -8.34 0.04 17.93
CA ILE A 63 -8.61 -0.95 18.99
C ILE A 63 -7.34 -1.53 19.63
N GLU A 64 -6.18 -0.91 19.35
CA GLU A 64 -4.87 -1.37 19.81
C GLU A 64 -4.55 -2.84 19.47
N ASP A 65 -4.93 -3.29 18.26
CA ASP A 65 -4.56 -4.59 17.69
C ASP A 65 -3.33 -4.45 16.76
N PRO A 66 -2.10 -4.54 17.30
CA PRO A 66 -0.90 -4.43 16.50
C PRO A 66 -0.72 -5.61 15.55
N LYS A 67 -1.30 -6.78 15.83
CA LYS A 67 -1.15 -7.96 14.96
C LYS A 67 -2.01 -7.80 13.71
N GLY A 68 -3.27 -7.37 13.86
CA GLY A 68 -4.14 -7.04 12.75
C GLY A 68 -3.54 -5.94 11.86
N ALA A 69 -3.02 -4.88 12.46
CA ALA A 69 -2.38 -3.80 11.70
C ALA A 69 -1.08 -4.23 10.99
N GLU A 70 -0.25 -5.08 11.62
CA GLU A 70 0.93 -5.70 11.00
C GLU A 70 0.54 -6.54 9.77
N ASP A 71 -0.47 -7.39 9.90
CA ASP A 71 -0.88 -8.31 8.82
C ASP A 71 -1.43 -7.56 7.62
N VAL A 72 -2.23 -6.52 7.85
CA VAL A 72 -2.78 -5.69 6.78
C VAL A 72 -1.69 -4.85 6.10
N ALA A 73 -0.74 -4.31 6.85
CA ALA A 73 0.41 -3.63 6.24
C ALA A 73 1.27 -4.58 5.39
N ASN A 74 1.45 -5.84 5.80
CA ASN A 74 2.13 -6.85 4.98
C ASN A 74 1.34 -7.20 3.70
N ALA A 75 0.01 -7.18 3.74
CA ALA A 75 -0.81 -7.38 2.54
C ALA A 75 -0.53 -6.30 1.48
N ALA A 76 -0.42 -5.04 1.89
CA ALA A 76 -0.07 -3.94 0.99
C ALA A 76 1.34 -4.08 0.36
N VAL A 77 2.31 -4.68 1.08
CA VAL A 77 3.62 -5.03 0.51
C VAL A 77 3.46 -6.04 -0.64
N ILE A 78 2.61 -7.04 -0.46
CA ILE A 78 2.34 -8.09 -1.46
C ILE A 78 1.65 -7.48 -2.67
N ASP A 79 0.67 -6.60 -2.46
CA ASP A 79 -0.08 -5.97 -3.54
C ASP A 79 0.80 -5.06 -4.41
N ALA A 80 1.66 -4.23 -3.80
CA ALA A 80 2.65 -3.45 -4.53
C ALA A 80 3.68 -4.32 -5.28
N SER A 81 4.11 -5.44 -4.69
CA SER A 81 5.02 -6.40 -5.35
C SER A 81 4.35 -7.12 -6.52
N THR A 82 3.06 -7.41 -6.40
CA THR A 82 2.25 -8.03 -7.45
C THR A 82 2.09 -7.09 -8.63
N CYS A 83 1.89 -5.78 -8.39
CA CYS A 83 1.89 -4.79 -9.45
C CYS A 83 3.22 -4.78 -10.24
N GLU A 84 4.37 -4.72 -9.56
CA GLU A 84 5.67 -4.72 -10.25
C GLU A 84 5.90 -5.99 -11.08
N THR A 85 5.46 -7.14 -10.57
CA THR A 85 5.61 -8.42 -11.29
C THR A 85 4.68 -8.50 -12.50
N GLY A 86 3.45 -7.98 -12.38
CA GLY A 86 2.44 -8.01 -13.44
C GLY A 86 2.58 -6.89 -14.48
N TYR A 87 3.26 -5.80 -14.14
CA TYR A 87 3.48 -4.65 -15.01
C TYR A 87 4.87 -4.02 -14.79
N PRO A 88 5.94 -4.75 -15.16
CA PRO A 88 7.31 -4.39 -14.78
C PRO A 88 7.78 -3.10 -15.46
N GLY A 89 8.57 -2.30 -14.75
CA GLY A 89 9.32 -1.17 -15.31
C GLY A 89 8.53 0.13 -15.51
N HIS A 90 7.21 0.14 -15.26
CA HIS A 90 6.36 1.32 -15.49
C HIS A 90 6.00 2.08 -14.20
N LEU A 91 6.03 1.37 -13.07
CA LEU A 91 5.68 1.87 -11.73
C LEU A 91 6.74 1.50 -10.68
N THR A 92 7.97 1.19 -11.12
CA THR A 92 9.00 0.61 -10.25
C THR A 92 9.30 1.47 -9.04
N GLN A 93 9.36 2.79 -9.19
CA GLN A 93 9.66 3.68 -8.07
C GLN A 93 8.48 3.75 -7.09
N GLU A 94 7.26 3.84 -7.60
CA GLU A 94 6.02 3.87 -6.84
C GLU A 94 5.83 2.56 -6.05
N ASN A 95 6.02 1.42 -6.72
CA ASN A 95 5.97 0.09 -6.12
C ASN A 95 7.05 -0.09 -5.03
N ILE A 96 8.27 0.41 -5.25
CA ILE A 96 9.33 0.38 -4.22
C ILE A 96 8.95 1.23 -3.01
N ASN A 97 8.50 2.47 -3.25
CA ASN A 97 8.11 3.39 -2.18
C ASN A 97 6.98 2.79 -1.35
N MET A 98 5.96 2.23 -2.01
CA MET A 98 4.83 1.62 -1.32
C MET A 98 5.27 0.41 -0.50
N ARG A 99 6.08 -0.48 -1.07
CA ARG A 99 6.64 -1.63 -0.34
C ARG A 99 7.42 -1.20 0.89
N TYR A 100 8.25 -0.16 0.80
CA TYR A 100 9.01 0.33 1.95
C TYR A 100 8.14 1.00 3.00
N ALA A 101 7.18 1.84 2.60
CA ALA A 101 6.23 2.46 3.51
C ALA A 101 5.43 1.41 4.28
N ALA A 102 4.87 0.42 3.57
CA ALA A 102 4.11 -0.67 4.15
C ALA A 102 4.97 -1.61 5.03
N ALA A 103 6.16 -2.01 4.58
CA ALA A 103 7.05 -2.87 5.35
C ALA A 103 7.53 -2.20 6.64
N ASN A 104 7.86 -0.90 6.59
CA ASN A 104 8.23 -0.15 7.79
C ASN A 104 7.05 -0.02 8.76
N THR A 105 5.85 0.20 8.23
CA THR A 105 4.61 0.23 9.03
C THR A 105 4.37 -1.12 9.73
N ALA A 106 4.47 -2.22 8.98
CA ALA A 106 4.35 -3.58 9.53
C ALA A 106 5.40 -3.86 10.62
N ALA A 107 6.66 -3.45 10.39
CA ALA A 107 7.74 -3.62 11.36
C ALA A 107 7.49 -2.84 12.65
N ILE A 108 6.94 -1.62 12.57
CA ILE A 108 6.59 -0.83 13.76
C ILE A 108 5.48 -1.51 14.56
N PHE A 109 4.43 -2.02 13.89
CA PHE A 109 3.37 -2.77 14.56
C PHE A 109 3.87 -4.07 15.19
N LYS A 110 4.78 -4.79 14.53
CA LYS A 110 5.47 -5.94 15.11
C LYS A 110 6.22 -5.61 16.39
N LEU A 111 6.89 -4.45 16.43
CA LEU A 111 7.57 -3.96 17.65
C LEU A 111 6.59 -3.58 18.76
N LEU A 112 5.38 -3.10 18.41
CA LEU A 112 4.32 -2.81 19.39
C LEU A 112 3.71 -4.09 19.98
N ARG A 113 3.52 -5.14 19.18
CA ARG A 113 3.10 -6.48 19.62
C ARG A 113 4.06 -7.14 20.63
N SER A 114 5.34 -6.80 20.53
CA SER A 114 6.41 -7.47 21.29
C SER A 114 6.69 -6.79 22.63
N ARG A 115 5.84 -5.86 23.06
CA ARG A 115 5.98 -5.08 24.29
C ARG A 115 4.87 -5.39 25.28
#